data_AF-A0A7K3KK94-F1
#
_entry.id   AF-A0A7K3KK94-F1
#
_cell.length_a   1.000
_cell.length_b   1.000
_cell.length_c   1.000
_cell.angle_alpha   90.00
_cell.angle_beta   90.00
_cell.angle_gamma   90.00
#
_symmetry.space_group_name_H-M   'P 1'
#
loop_
_entity.id
_entity.type
_entity.pdbx_description
1 polymer ?
#
loop_
_entity_poly.entity_id
_entity_poly.type
_entity_poly.pdbx_seq_one_letter_code
_entity_poly.pdbx_strand_id
1 'polypeptide(L)'
;MGTYDARSIRGQFPLLRDHPQLSYLDSAATSQVPDCVLEAGTPNIAGAVGFARACDFLASLDREALQVHTRELCNQVIDLVSSLRGARILGPQEPGSHDALVSFALDGVHPHDLAEAIAPCPSTRSWACRPACA
;
A
#
# COMPACT_ATOMS: atom_id res chain seq x y z
N MET A 1 -38.79 -20.40 20.78
CA MET A 1 -37.36 -20.17 21.06
C MET A 1 -36.59 -21.14 20.16
N GLY A 2 -35.95 -20.66 19.10
CA GLY A 2 -35.33 -21.53 18.10
C GLY A 2 -34.18 -22.35 18.68
N THR A 3 -34.13 -23.64 18.37
CA THR A 3 -33.10 -24.57 18.82
C THR A 3 -31.76 -24.20 18.16
N TYR A 4 -30.75 -23.91 18.97
CA TYR A 4 -29.38 -23.66 18.52
C TYR A 4 -28.76 -24.96 17.97
N ASP A 5 -28.48 -25.01 16.67
CA ASP A 5 -27.78 -26.13 16.02
C ASP A 5 -26.32 -25.79 15.74
N ALA A 6 -25.44 -26.29 16.61
CA ALA A 6 -23.99 -26.10 16.50
C ALA A 6 -23.38 -26.69 15.21
N ARG A 7 -23.98 -27.75 14.63
CA ARG A 7 -23.47 -28.34 13.38
C ARG A 7 -23.77 -27.46 12.18
N SER A 8 -24.96 -26.87 12.14
CA SER A 8 -25.34 -25.90 11.10
C SER A 8 -24.42 -24.67 11.11
N ILE A 9 -24.13 -24.12 12.29
CA ILE A 9 -23.23 -22.97 12.43
C ILE A 9 -21.80 -23.32 12.02
N ARG A 10 -21.32 -24.52 12.38
CA ARG A 10 -20.00 -25.01 11.99
C ARG A 10 -19.80 -25.04 10.47
N GLY A 11 -20.84 -25.36 9.70
CA GLY A 11 -20.80 -25.36 8.23
C GLY A 11 -20.66 -23.97 7.59
N GLN A 12 -20.83 -22.90 8.36
CA GLN A 12 -20.70 -21.51 7.87
C GLN A 12 -19.24 -21.04 7.84
N PHE A 13 -18.32 -21.78 8.46
CA PHE A 13 -16.90 -21.48 8.48
C PHE A 13 -16.19 -22.27 7.38
N PRO A 14 -15.56 -21.61 6.38
CA PRO A 14 -14.95 -22.29 5.24
C PRO A 14 -14.00 -23.43 5.63
N LEU A 15 -13.12 -23.18 6.61
CA LEU A 15 -12.15 -24.18 7.05
C LEU A 15 -12.79 -25.41 7.71
N LEU A 16 -13.89 -25.23 8.47
CA LEU A 16 -14.57 -26.35 9.15
C LEU A 16 -15.53 -27.09 8.25
N ARG A 17 -16.08 -26.41 7.23
CA ARG A 17 -16.86 -27.01 6.15
C ARG A 17 -15.99 -27.95 5.33
N ASP A 18 -14.79 -27.51 4.94
CA ASP A 18 -13.90 -28.27 4.06
C ASP A 18 -13.10 -29.35 4.82
N HIS A 19 -12.97 -29.21 6.15
CA HIS A 19 -12.28 -30.17 7.02
C HIS A 19 -13.10 -30.50 8.28
N PRO A 20 -14.13 -31.35 8.16
CA PRO A 20 -15.09 -31.62 9.25
C PRO A 20 -14.46 -32.25 10.50
N GLN A 21 -13.30 -32.90 10.37
CA GLN A 21 -12.54 -33.53 11.45
C GLN A 21 -11.75 -32.54 12.32
N LEU A 22 -11.55 -31.29 11.88
CA LEU A 22 -10.70 -30.33 12.60
C LEU A 22 -11.41 -29.74 13.82
N SER A 23 -10.82 -29.88 15.00
CA SER A 23 -11.25 -29.12 16.17
C SER A 23 -10.55 -27.76 16.17
N TYR A 24 -11.33 -26.67 16.18
CA TYR A 24 -10.78 -25.31 16.26
C TYR A 24 -10.45 -24.97 17.72
N LEU A 25 -9.20 -24.70 17.99
CA LEU A 25 -8.71 -24.20 19.28
C LEU A 25 -8.32 -22.75 19.07
N ASP A 26 -9.05 -21.83 19.69
CA ASP A 26 -8.82 -20.40 19.53
C ASP A 26 -7.58 -19.98 20.32
N SER A 27 -6.49 -19.67 19.62
CA SER A 27 -5.28 -19.05 20.18
C SER A 27 -5.19 -17.58 19.76
N ALA A 28 -6.29 -16.81 19.80
CA ALA A 28 -6.36 -15.34 19.72
C ALA A 28 -5.67 -14.62 18.52
N ALA A 29 -5.04 -15.35 17.59
CA ALA A 29 -4.20 -14.79 16.54
C ALA A 29 -4.80 -14.95 15.14
N THR A 30 -5.79 -15.83 14.95
CA THR A 30 -6.50 -15.99 13.66
C THR A 30 -7.91 -16.53 13.89
N SER A 31 -8.89 -15.64 14.12
CA SER A 31 -10.28 -16.07 14.21
C SER A 31 -10.80 -16.52 12.85
N GLN A 32 -11.39 -17.71 12.78
CA GLN A 32 -12.20 -18.06 11.62
C GLN A 32 -13.42 -17.15 11.57
N VAL A 33 -13.74 -16.64 10.37
CA VAL A 33 -14.88 -15.78 10.14
C VAL A 33 -15.84 -16.49 9.19
N PRO A 34 -17.14 -16.61 9.53
CA PRO A 34 -18.14 -17.13 8.60
C PRO A 34 -18.23 -16.29 7.33
N ASP A 35 -18.55 -16.92 6.19
CA ASP A 35 -18.68 -16.23 4.90
C ASP A 35 -19.66 -15.04 4.97
N CYS A 36 -20.77 -15.20 5.70
CA CYS A 36 -21.79 -14.18 5.86
C CYS A 36 -21.36 -12.96 6.68
N VAL A 37 -20.23 -13.04 7.40
CA VAL A 37 -19.70 -11.96 8.24
C VAL A 37 -18.70 -11.10 7.47
N LEU A 38 -18.04 -11.65 6.43
CA LEU A 38 -17.00 -10.95 5.67
C LEU A 38 -17.50 -9.66 5.00
N GLU A 39 -18.74 -9.68 4.51
CA GLU A 39 -19.39 -8.56 3.83
C GLU A 39 -20.62 -8.05 4.60
N ALA A 40 -20.70 -8.36 5.90
CA ALA A 40 -21.84 -7.96 6.71
C ALA A 40 -21.87 -6.44 6.93
N GLY A 41 -23.07 -5.85 6.77
CA GLY A 41 -23.31 -4.42 6.95
C GLY A 41 -23.57 -3.71 5.63
N THR A 42 -23.60 -2.37 5.66
CA THR A 42 -23.73 -1.56 4.44
C THR A 42 -22.36 -1.48 3.77
N PRO A 43 -22.19 -2.04 2.55
CA PRO A 43 -20.89 -2.03 1.89
C PRO A 43 -20.50 -0.62 1.46
N ASN A 44 -19.19 -0.38 1.26
CA ASN A 44 -18.70 0.82 0.60
C ASN A 44 -18.93 0.71 -0.92
N ILE A 45 -20.19 0.86 -1.34
CA ILE A 45 -20.62 0.67 -2.74
C ILE A 45 -19.85 1.62 -3.67
N ALA A 46 -19.75 2.91 -3.29
CA ALA A 46 -19.04 3.90 -4.10
C ALA A 46 -17.55 3.56 -4.25
N GLY A 47 -16.91 3.10 -3.17
CA GLY A 47 -15.53 2.63 -3.19
C GLY A 47 -15.34 1.41 -4.09
N ALA A 48 -16.23 0.42 -4.02
CA ALA A 48 -16.18 -0.77 -4.86
C ALA A 48 -16.29 -0.44 -6.36
N VAL A 49 -17.25 0.43 -6.73
CA VAL A 49 -17.41 0.88 -8.12
C VAL A 49 -16.20 1.68 -8.60
N GLY A 50 -15.69 2.59 -7.77
CA GLY A 50 -14.49 3.38 -8.10
C GLY A 50 -13.25 2.51 -8.27
N PHE A 51 -13.06 1.52 -7.40
CA PHE A 51 -11.96 0.57 -7.47
C PHE A 51 -12.03 -0.31 -8.72
N ALA A 52 -13.22 -0.82 -9.08
CA ALA A 52 -13.41 -1.56 -10.32
C ALA A 52 -12.95 -0.75 -11.54
N ARG A 53 -13.32 0.54 -11.61
CA ARG A 53 -12.89 1.42 -12.70
C ARG A 53 -11.39 1.69 -12.69
N ALA A 54 -10.78 1.81 -11.50
CA ALA A 54 -9.33 1.93 -11.37
C ALA A 54 -8.61 0.67 -11.86
N CYS A 55 -9.14 -0.52 -11.56
CA CYS A 55 -8.62 -1.79 -12.09
C CYS A 55 -8.70 -1.83 -13.62
N ASP A 56 -9.84 -1.46 -14.21
CA ASP A 56 -9.99 -1.40 -15.67
C ASP A 56 -8.99 -0.43 -16.31
N PHE A 57 -8.77 0.72 -15.69
CA PHE A 57 -7.80 1.70 -16.15
C PHE A 57 -6.39 1.12 -16.13
N LEU A 58 -5.96 0.54 -15.00
CA LEU A 58 -4.63 -0.08 -14.88
C LEU A 58 -4.47 -1.26 -15.84
N ALA A 59 -5.53 -2.03 -16.08
CA ALA A 59 -5.53 -3.14 -17.04
C ALA A 59 -5.42 -2.68 -18.50
N SER A 60 -5.85 -1.45 -18.81
CA SER A 60 -5.71 -0.87 -20.15
C SER A 60 -4.32 -0.34 -20.46
N LEU A 61 -3.45 -0.20 -19.45
CA LEU A 61 -2.09 0.29 -19.64
C LEU A 61 -1.13 -0.85 -20.03
N ASP A 62 -0.15 -0.52 -20.85
CA ASP A 62 0.96 -1.42 -21.15
C ASP A 62 1.88 -1.53 -19.93
N ARG A 63 1.92 -2.73 -19.34
CA ARG A 63 2.70 -3.02 -18.13
C ARG A 63 4.20 -2.98 -18.37
N GLU A 64 4.67 -3.39 -19.54
CA GLU A 64 6.09 -3.40 -19.87
C GLU A 64 6.58 -1.96 -20.08
N ALA A 65 5.83 -1.17 -20.84
CA ALA A 65 6.13 0.25 -21.03
C ALA A 65 6.10 1.03 -19.70
N LEU A 66 5.12 0.75 -18.83
CA LEU A 66 5.07 1.34 -17.49
C LEU A 66 6.30 0.99 -16.65
N GLN A 67 6.71 -0.28 -16.65
CA GLN A 67 7.87 -0.72 -15.87
C GLN A 67 9.16 -0.06 -16.36
N VAL A 68 9.37 0.00 -17.67
CA VAL A 68 10.52 0.69 -18.27
C VAL A 68 10.53 2.15 -17.86
N HIS A 69 9.41 2.85 -18.05
CA HIS A 69 9.32 4.27 -17.73
C HIS A 69 9.56 4.56 -16.24
N THR A 70 8.97 3.76 -15.36
CA THR A 70 9.11 3.98 -13.91
C THR A 70 10.56 3.71 -13.45
N ARG A 71 11.22 2.71 -14.03
CA ARG A 71 12.63 2.44 -13.79
C ARG A 71 13.54 3.57 -14.27
N GLU A 72 13.26 4.15 -15.44
CA GLU A 72 13.98 5.33 -15.93
C GLU A 72 13.86 6.51 -14.97
N LEU A 73 12.66 6.78 -14.45
CA LEU A 73 12.44 7.83 -13.45
C LEU A 73 13.18 7.52 -12.14
N CYS A 74 13.14 6.29 -11.65
CA CYS A 74 13.87 5.91 -10.44
C CYS A 74 15.38 6.09 -10.61
N ASN A 75 15.95 5.69 -11.75
CA ASN A 75 17.37 5.87 -12.02
C ASN A 75 17.76 7.36 -12.02
N GLN A 76 16.93 8.22 -12.64
CA GLN A 76 17.16 9.67 -12.60
C GLN A 76 17.11 10.23 -11.18
N VAL A 77 16.17 9.78 -10.35
CA VAL A 77 16.08 10.20 -8.93
C VAL A 77 17.28 9.70 -8.14
N ILE A 78 17.71 8.45 -8.34
CA ILE A 78 18.89 7.87 -7.69
C ILE A 78 20.14 8.68 -8.03
N ASP A 79 20.36 9.01 -9.30
CA ASP A 79 21.50 9.81 -9.74
C ASP A 79 21.49 11.21 -9.09
N LEU A 80 20.34 11.87 -9.09
CA LEU A 80 20.17 13.20 -8.50
C LEU A 80 20.40 13.19 -6.99
N VAL A 81 19.77 12.26 -6.27
CA VAL A 81 19.92 12.15 -4.81
C VAL A 81 21.35 11.75 -4.46
N SER A 82 21.98 10.85 -5.20
CA SER A 82 23.36 10.42 -4.94
C SER A 82 24.39 11.53 -5.17
N SER A 83 24.05 12.55 -5.96
CA SER A 83 24.89 13.74 -6.12
C SER A 83 24.87 14.67 -4.90
N LEU A 84 23.90 14.51 -3.99
CA LEU A 84 23.80 15.31 -2.77
C LEU A 84 24.82 14.85 -1.74
N ARG A 85 25.55 15.80 -1.16
CA ARG A 85 26.53 15.51 -0.10
C ARG A 85 25.82 14.93 1.13
N GLY A 86 26.29 13.78 1.59
CA GLY A 86 25.71 13.08 2.75
C GLY A 86 24.43 12.31 2.44
N ALA A 87 24.03 12.21 1.17
CA ALA A 87 22.92 11.35 0.78
C ALA A 87 23.34 9.89 0.69
N ARG A 88 22.45 9.02 1.15
CA ARG A 88 22.59 7.58 1.08
C ARG A 88 21.29 6.96 0.62
N ILE A 89 21.34 6.27 -0.52
CA ILE A 89 20.23 5.44 -0.99
C ILE A 89 20.07 4.24 -0.04
N LEU A 90 18.83 3.92 0.30
CA LEU A 90 18.45 2.81 1.15
C LEU A 90 17.84 1.71 0.28
N GLY A 91 18.30 0.48 0.48
CA GLY A 91 17.86 -0.69 -0.29
C GLY A 91 18.97 -1.29 -1.15
N PRO A 92 18.65 -2.32 -1.94
CA PRO A 92 19.60 -3.03 -2.79
C PRO A 92 20.13 -2.11 -3.90
N GLN A 93 21.44 -2.15 -4.16
CA GLN A 93 22.09 -1.23 -5.11
C GLN A 93 22.21 -1.80 -6.52
N GLU A 94 21.71 -3.01 -6.77
CA GLU A 94 21.78 -3.60 -8.10
C GLU A 94 20.88 -2.85 -9.10
N PRO A 95 21.32 -2.69 -10.36
CA PRO A 95 20.50 -2.08 -11.39
C PRO A 95 19.17 -2.83 -11.56
N GLY A 96 18.06 -2.08 -11.50
CA GLY A 96 16.71 -2.65 -11.60
C GLY A 96 16.13 -3.20 -10.30
N SER A 97 16.84 -3.08 -9.16
CA SER A 97 16.31 -3.40 -7.83
C SER A 97 15.27 -2.39 -7.31
N HIS A 98 15.18 -1.23 -7.95
CA HIS A 98 14.20 -0.17 -7.67
C HIS A 98 13.30 0.04 -8.89
N ASP A 99 11.99 0.05 -8.67
CA ASP A 99 11.01 0.29 -9.73
C ASP A 99 10.28 1.63 -9.56
N ALA A 100 9.51 1.83 -8.49
CA ALA A 100 8.63 3.00 -8.31
C ALA A 100 8.90 3.81 -7.03
N LEU A 101 9.95 3.48 -6.29
CA LEU A 101 10.25 4.07 -5.00
C LEU A 101 11.76 4.13 -4.76
N VAL A 102 12.23 5.30 -4.35
CA VAL A 102 13.61 5.52 -3.90
C VAL A 102 13.56 6.02 -2.47
N SER A 103 14.05 5.20 -1.53
CA SER A 103 14.23 5.59 -0.13
C SER A 103 15.66 6.06 0.06
N PHE A 104 15.86 7.17 0.79
CA PHE A 104 17.19 7.70 1.06
C PHE A 104 17.24 8.37 2.44
N ALA A 105 18.46 8.55 2.95
CA ALA A 105 18.74 9.34 4.15
C ALA A 105 19.76 10.43 3.82
N LEU A 106 19.72 11.53 4.57
CA LEU A 106 20.71 12.60 4.52
C LEU A 106 21.41 12.69 5.87
N ASP A 107 22.74 12.67 5.87
CA ASP A 107 23.53 12.77 7.09
C ASP A 107 23.22 14.06 7.86
N GLY A 108 22.90 13.91 9.16
CA GLY A 108 22.59 15.04 10.03
C GLY A 108 21.18 15.64 9.85
N VAL A 109 20.33 15.07 8.98
CA VAL A 109 18.95 15.53 8.77
C VAL A 109 17.97 14.41 9.13
N HIS A 110 17.04 14.70 10.05
CA HIS A 110 16.00 13.75 10.39
C HIS A 110 14.97 13.66 9.23
N PRO A 111 14.51 12.46 8.80
CA PRO A 111 13.62 12.32 7.64
C PRO A 111 12.33 13.13 7.71
N HIS A 112 11.80 13.32 8.93
CA HIS A 112 10.61 14.15 9.15
C HIS A 112 10.85 15.62 8.75
N ASP A 113 11.98 16.20 9.17
CA ASP A 113 12.31 17.60 8.91
C ASP A 113 12.53 17.83 7.42
N LEU A 114 13.15 16.87 6.74
CA LEU A 114 13.29 16.90 5.29
C LEU A 114 11.93 16.86 4.58
N ALA A 115 11.04 15.94 4.99
CA ALA A 115 9.71 15.81 4.43
C ALA A 115 8.88 17.09 4.61
N GLU A 116 8.99 17.72 5.79
CA GLU A 116 8.34 19.00 6.08
C GLU A 116 8.91 20.14 5.23
N ALA A 117 10.24 20.19 5.05
CA ALA A 117 10.90 21.23 4.28
C ALA A 117 10.57 21.20 2.77
N ILE A 118 10.32 20.00 2.22
CA ILE A 118 9.93 19.81 0.80
C ILE A 118 8.42 19.80 0.58
N ALA A 119 7.62 19.78 1.67
CA ALA A 119 6.17 19.77 1.56
C ALA A 119 5.69 21.06 0.86
N PRO A 120 4.66 20.98 0.00
CA PRO A 120 4.10 22.16 -0.63
C PRO A 120 3.57 23.14 0.41
N CYS A 121 3.87 24.43 0.24
CA CYS A 121 3.35 25.47 1.12
C CYS A 121 1.82 25.53 1.03
N PRO A 122 1.08 25.43 2.15
CA PRO A 122 -0.40 25.43 2.13
C PRO A 122 -1.02 26.69 1.53
N SER A 123 -0.31 27.82 1.59
CA SER A 123 -0.82 29.13 1.15
C SER A 123 -0.72 29.36 -0.35
N THR A 124 0.05 28.55 -1.10
CA THR A 124 0.25 28.76 -2.54
C THR A 124 0.31 27.43 -3.29
N ARG A 125 -0.71 27.15 -4.12
CA ARG A 125 -0.73 26.01 -5.06
C ARG A 125 0.18 26.25 -6.28
N SER A 126 1.36 26.84 -6.09
CA SER A 126 2.31 27.09 -7.18
C SER A 126 3.73 27.03 -6.65
N TRP A 127 4.59 26.24 -7.30
CA TRP A 127 5.99 25.98 -6.95
C TRP A 127 6.93 27.22 -7.04
N ALA A 128 6.39 28.42 -7.29
CA ALA A 128 7.16 29.59 -7.70
C ALA A 128 7.69 30.47 -6.55
N CYS A 129 7.36 30.21 -5.28
CA CYS A 129 7.65 31.14 -4.19
C CYS A 129 8.76 30.64 -3.26
N ARG A 130 10.03 30.85 -3.63
CA ARG A 130 11.15 30.86 -2.66
C ARG A 130 12.10 31.99 -3.02
N PRO A 131 11.96 33.15 -2.36
CA PRO A 131 13.06 33.54 -1.46
C PRO A 131 12.63 34.14 -0.11
N ALA A 132 11.34 34.14 0.26
CA ALA A 132 10.85 34.91 1.43
C ALA A 132 10.52 34.09 2.70
N CYS A 133 10.76 32.77 2.71
CA CYS A 133 10.65 31.96 3.93
C CYS A 133 12.05 31.64 4.45
N ALA A 134 12.67 32.63 5.08
CA ALA A 134 13.84 32.50 5.95
C ALA A 134 13.62 33.41 7.16
#